data_AF-A0A926VYS7-F1
#
_entry.id   AF-A0A926VYS7-F1
#
_cell.length_a   1.000
_cell.length_b   1.000
_cell.length_c   1.000
_cell.angle_alpha   90.00
_cell.angle_beta   90.00
_cell.angle_gamma   90.00
#
_symmetry.space_group_name_H-M   'P 1'
#
loop_
_entity.id
_entity.type
_entity.pdbx_description
1 polymer ?
#
loop_
_entity_poly.entity_id
_entity_poly.type
_entity_poly.pdbx_seq_one_letter_code
_entity_poly.pdbx_strand_id
1 'polypeptide(L)'
;MSAKLKFFLIVILSIFATAGAGVYITQRQPPAPIVETIDGQTQQVGAIHESQEVVAYSERSNYKTIPLEKINSSLQGSDPATLALNAFDGIASVKGTRKVEVAYPQRNQALVTITQIKQGDDSVGIKYRVEMTAFGRSLFISSPPVWQIVWAGSQVECWAGSRPNIKLNHICH
;
A
#
# COMPACT_ATOMS: atom_id res chain seq x y z
N MET A 1 -53.22 -48.54 9.68
CA MET A 1 -51.99 -47.72 9.61
C MET A 1 -50.83 -48.49 10.26
N SER A 2 -49.80 -48.80 9.48
CA SER A 2 -48.69 -49.68 9.89
C SER A 2 -47.78 -49.02 10.95
N ALA A 3 -47.36 -49.78 11.96
CA ALA A 3 -46.53 -49.30 13.08
C ALA A 3 -45.23 -48.60 12.63
N LYS A 4 -44.71 -48.97 11.46
CA LYS A 4 -43.52 -48.35 10.85
C LYS A 4 -43.73 -46.90 10.42
N LEU A 5 -44.95 -46.55 9.99
CA LEU A 5 -45.30 -45.17 9.59
C LEU A 5 -45.41 -44.25 10.80
N LYS A 6 -45.82 -44.79 11.97
CA LYS A 6 -45.93 -44.03 13.22
C LYS A 6 -44.55 -43.64 13.76
N PHE A 7 -43.57 -44.54 13.71
CA PHE A 7 -42.20 -44.21 14.10
C PHE A 7 -41.53 -43.20 13.17
N PHE A 8 -41.80 -43.28 11.85
CA PHE A 8 -41.25 -42.32 10.89
C PHE A 8 -41.77 -40.90 11.11
N LEU A 9 -43.04 -40.74 11.52
CA LEU A 9 -43.60 -39.43 11.88
C LEU A 9 -43.04 -38.85 13.19
N ILE A 10 -42.69 -39.69 14.17
CA ILE A 10 -42.09 -39.22 15.44
C ILE A 10 -40.69 -38.65 15.22
N VAL A 11 -39.90 -39.21 14.29
CA VAL A 11 -38.54 -38.74 13.99
C VAL A 11 -38.52 -37.39 13.26
N ILE A 12 -39.56 -37.08 12.46
CA ILE A 12 -39.59 -35.82 11.68
C ILE A 12 -40.13 -34.65 12.52
N LEU A 13 -40.91 -34.91 13.57
CA LEU A 13 -41.52 -33.89 14.43
C LEU A 13 -40.63 -33.41 15.59
N SER A 14 -39.40 -33.91 15.74
CA SER A 14 -38.47 -33.48 16.81
C SER A 14 -37.62 -32.27 16.43
N ILE A 15 -37.88 -31.62 15.29
CA ILE A 15 -37.23 -30.38 14.88
C ILE A 15 -38.29 -29.29 15.03
N PHE A 16 -37.94 -28.17 15.64
CA PHE A 16 -38.79 -27.00 16.01
C PHE A 16 -39.33 -26.98 17.44
N ALA A 17 -38.43 -26.78 18.40
CA ALA A 17 -38.72 -26.00 19.60
C ALA A 17 -37.44 -25.36 20.16
N THR A 18 -36.94 -24.32 19.50
CA THR A 18 -36.06 -23.34 20.15
C THR A 18 -36.71 -21.98 19.97
N ALA A 19 -37.53 -21.59 20.96
CA ALA A 19 -38.00 -20.23 21.10
C ALA A 19 -36.77 -19.35 21.37
N GLY A 20 -36.24 -18.72 20.33
CA GLY A 20 -35.28 -17.65 20.48
C GLY A 20 -36.00 -16.45 21.11
N ALA A 21 -35.93 -16.35 22.44
CA ALA A 21 -36.14 -15.08 23.11
C ALA A 21 -35.00 -14.15 22.66
N GLY A 22 -35.23 -13.38 21.60
CA GLY A 22 -34.37 -12.28 21.22
C GLY A 22 -34.46 -11.20 22.28
N VAL A 23 -33.66 -11.30 23.34
CA VAL A 23 -33.38 -10.15 24.18
C VAL A 23 -32.36 -9.32 23.41
N TYR A 24 -32.82 -8.21 22.85
CA TYR A 24 -31.94 -7.14 22.44
C TYR A 24 -31.20 -6.66 23.69
N ILE A 25 -30.01 -7.20 23.95
CA ILE A 25 -29.04 -6.52 24.81
C ILE A 25 -28.53 -5.36 23.97
N THR A 26 -29.26 -4.24 24.01
CA THR A 26 -28.62 -2.96 23.78
C THR A 26 -27.58 -2.83 24.88
N GLN A 27 -26.32 -3.13 24.56
CA GLN A 27 -25.21 -2.76 25.42
C GLN A 27 -25.20 -1.23 25.41
N ARG A 28 -26.00 -0.63 26.31
CA ARG A 28 -25.79 0.74 26.74
C ARG A 28 -24.46 0.73 27.45
N GLN A 29 -23.41 0.93 26.65
CA GLN A 29 -22.17 1.49 27.15
C GLN A 29 -22.61 2.72 27.96
N PRO A 30 -22.30 2.79 29.26
CA PRO A 30 -22.54 4.01 30.01
C PRO A 30 -21.84 5.12 29.21
N PRO A 31 -22.53 6.23 28.88
CA PRO A 31 -21.80 7.44 28.58
C PRO A 31 -20.91 7.67 29.80
N ALA A 32 -19.60 7.60 29.59
CA ALA A 32 -18.66 8.12 30.58
C ALA A 32 -19.17 9.51 30.97
N PRO A 33 -19.17 9.89 32.26
CA PRO A 33 -19.63 11.19 32.66
C PRO A 33 -18.82 12.23 31.87
N ILE A 34 -19.54 12.99 31.05
CA ILE A 34 -19.04 14.23 30.48
C ILE A 34 -18.83 15.13 31.70
N VAL A 35 -17.61 15.09 32.24
CA VAL A 35 -17.07 16.27 32.90
C VAL A 35 -16.79 17.21 31.76
N GLU A 36 -17.61 18.25 31.66
CA GLU A 36 -17.32 19.43 30.88
C GLU A 36 -15.98 19.98 31.32
N THR A 37 -14.94 19.66 30.57
CA THR A 37 -13.76 20.49 30.49
C THR A 37 -13.71 21.03 29.07
N ILE A 38 -14.00 22.31 28.99
CA ILE A 38 -13.81 23.18 27.83
C ILE A 38 -12.39 22.98 27.30
N ASP A 39 -12.24 22.35 26.15
CA ASP A 39 -11.46 22.79 24.98
C ASP A 39 -11.16 21.63 24.02
N GLY A 40 -11.27 21.93 22.73
CA GLY A 40 -11.54 20.96 21.67
C GLY A 40 -10.40 20.03 21.27
N GLN A 41 -10.76 18.79 20.92
CA GLN A 41 -10.01 17.99 19.93
C GLN A 41 -10.85 16.77 19.49
N THR A 42 -11.69 16.96 18.46
CA THR A 42 -12.34 15.81 17.77
C THR A 42 -12.33 15.97 16.25
N GLN A 43 -11.25 16.56 15.72
CA GLN A 43 -11.01 16.69 14.27
C GLN A 43 -9.69 16.08 13.78
N GLN A 44 -8.91 15.44 14.66
CA GLN A 44 -7.53 15.10 14.31
C GLN A 44 -7.36 13.79 13.50
N VAL A 45 -8.34 12.89 13.48
CA VAL A 45 -8.18 11.60 12.76
C VAL A 45 -8.43 11.74 11.25
N GLY A 46 -9.36 12.61 10.82
CA GLY A 46 -9.57 12.91 9.39
C GLY A 46 -8.47 13.80 8.81
N ALA A 47 -8.06 14.83 9.56
CA ALA A 47 -7.06 15.79 9.12
C ALA A 47 -5.66 15.17 8.90
N ILE A 48 -5.28 14.13 9.67
CA ILE A 48 -3.98 13.46 9.49
C ILE A 48 -3.98 12.60 8.21
N HIS A 49 -5.09 11.91 7.90
CA HIS A 49 -5.20 11.11 6.68
C HIS A 49 -5.15 11.99 5.44
N GLU A 50 -5.92 13.08 5.41
CA GLU A 50 -5.87 14.08 4.33
C GLU A 50 -4.48 14.72 4.23
N SER A 51 -3.84 15.07 5.35
CA SER A 51 -2.50 15.67 5.30
C SER A 51 -1.44 14.70 4.76
N GLN A 52 -1.51 13.41 5.10
CA GLN A 52 -0.58 12.41 4.59
C GLN A 52 -0.82 12.08 3.12
N GLU A 53 -2.08 12.04 2.69
CA GLU A 53 -2.46 11.88 1.29
C GLU A 53 -2.04 13.08 0.44
N VAL A 54 -2.24 14.30 0.95
CA VAL A 54 -1.83 15.56 0.30
C VAL A 54 -0.31 15.67 0.21
N VAL A 55 0.44 15.27 1.24
CA VAL A 55 1.92 15.24 1.20
C VAL A 55 2.43 14.17 0.23
N ALA A 56 1.84 12.98 0.23
CA ALA A 56 2.20 11.94 -0.74
C ALA A 56 1.92 12.37 -2.19
N TYR A 57 0.79 13.05 -2.44
CA TYR A 57 0.41 13.55 -3.75
C TYR A 57 1.29 14.72 -4.22
N SER A 58 1.67 15.61 -3.31
CA SER A 58 2.61 16.72 -3.59
C SER A 58 3.93 16.21 -4.15
N GLU A 59 4.46 15.12 -3.60
CA GLU A 59 5.73 14.53 -4.06
C GLU A 59 5.64 13.89 -5.46
N ARG A 60 4.48 13.37 -5.87
CA ARG A 60 4.30 12.74 -7.19
C ARG A 60 4.47 13.73 -8.33
N SER A 61 4.22 15.02 -8.10
CA SER A 61 4.35 16.08 -9.12
C SER A 61 5.76 16.22 -9.68
N ASN A 62 6.78 15.81 -8.91
CA ASN A 62 8.19 15.83 -9.31
C ASN A 62 8.59 14.66 -10.21
N TYR A 63 7.69 13.70 -10.43
CA TYR A 63 7.95 12.48 -11.18
C TYR A 63 7.09 12.41 -12.44
N LYS A 64 7.69 11.92 -13.52
CA LYS A 64 6.95 11.44 -14.67
C LYS A 64 6.29 10.11 -14.30
N THR A 65 4.96 10.10 -14.27
CA THR A 65 4.20 8.88 -13.96
C THR A 65 4.46 7.80 -15.02
N ILE A 66 4.69 6.57 -14.55
CA ILE A 66 4.83 5.36 -15.37
C ILE A 66 3.52 4.60 -15.24
N PRO A 67 2.75 4.44 -16.33
CA PRO A 67 1.52 3.65 -16.31
C PRO A 67 1.81 2.21 -15.88
N LEU A 68 1.01 1.66 -14.96
CA LEU A 68 1.23 0.32 -14.40
C LEU A 68 1.09 -0.76 -15.48
N GLU A 69 0.34 -0.50 -16.54
CA GLU A 69 0.15 -1.39 -17.69
C GLU A 69 1.43 -1.57 -18.52
N LYS A 70 2.43 -0.67 -18.35
CA LYS A 70 3.74 -0.78 -18.99
C LYS A 70 4.74 -1.62 -18.19
N ILE A 71 4.37 -2.03 -16.97
CA ILE A 71 5.20 -2.89 -16.11
C ILE A 71 4.91 -4.35 -16.49
N ASN A 72 5.91 -5.02 -17.05
CA ASN A 72 5.77 -6.41 -17.54
C ASN A 72 6.02 -7.48 -16.45
N SER A 73 6.02 -7.09 -15.17
CA SER A 73 6.21 -7.98 -14.03
C SER A 73 4.95 -8.07 -13.18
N SER A 74 4.94 -8.97 -12.18
CA SER A 74 3.89 -8.96 -11.16
C SER A 74 3.82 -7.60 -10.47
N LEU A 75 2.60 -7.08 -10.31
CA LEU A 75 2.33 -5.88 -9.50
C LEU A 75 2.14 -6.22 -8.02
N GLN A 76 2.16 -7.50 -7.65
CA GLN A 76 1.99 -7.98 -6.28
C GLN A 76 3.13 -8.89 -5.83
N GLY A 77 3.50 -8.83 -4.56
CA GLY A 77 4.57 -9.64 -3.98
C GLY A 77 4.71 -9.46 -2.47
N SER A 78 5.56 -10.25 -1.82
CA SER A 78 5.75 -10.20 -0.36
C SER A 78 6.85 -9.23 0.10
N ASP A 79 7.81 -8.92 -0.77
CA ASP A 79 8.92 -8.02 -0.47
C ASP A 79 8.86 -6.77 -1.37
N PRO A 80 8.67 -5.57 -0.80
CA PRO A 80 8.61 -4.33 -1.56
C PRO A 80 9.87 -4.05 -2.39
N ALA A 81 11.07 -4.33 -1.85
CA ALA A 81 12.31 -4.02 -2.55
C ALA A 81 12.45 -4.84 -3.85
N THR A 82 12.26 -6.16 -3.73
CA THR A 82 12.29 -7.08 -4.87
C THR A 82 11.18 -6.77 -5.87
N LEU A 83 9.96 -6.48 -5.38
CA LEU A 83 8.83 -6.14 -6.25
C LEU A 83 9.10 -4.88 -7.08
N ALA A 84 9.67 -3.83 -6.47
CA ALA A 84 10.04 -2.60 -7.16
C ALA A 84 11.18 -2.80 -8.16
N LEU A 85 12.19 -3.60 -7.81
CA LEU A 85 13.30 -3.91 -8.72
C LEU A 85 12.80 -4.65 -9.97
N ASN A 86 11.97 -5.67 -9.79
CA ASN A 86 11.39 -6.44 -10.89
C ASN A 86 10.55 -5.56 -11.81
N ALA A 87 9.84 -4.57 -11.25
CA ALA A 87 9.00 -3.65 -12.02
C ALA A 87 9.79 -2.80 -13.03
N PHE A 88 11.07 -2.52 -12.76
CA PHE A 88 11.91 -1.70 -13.64
C PHE A 88 13.03 -2.45 -14.35
N ASP A 89 13.17 -3.76 -14.13
CA ASP A 89 14.30 -4.51 -14.68
C ASP A 89 14.31 -4.49 -16.21
N GLY A 90 13.14 -4.49 -16.85
CA GLY A 90 12.97 -4.35 -18.31
C GLY A 90 12.83 -2.92 -18.84
N ILE A 91 12.65 -1.91 -17.97
CA ILE A 91 12.47 -0.50 -18.34
C ILE A 91 13.80 0.25 -18.23
N ALA A 92 14.64 -0.14 -17.27
CA ALA A 92 15.93 0.46 -17.00
C ALA A 92 16.96 0.08 -18.08
N SER A 93 16.94 0.80 -19.21
CA SER A 93 17.87 0.63 -20.33
C SER A 93 19.34 0.95 -19.98
N VAL A 94 19.62 1.43 -18.76
CA VAL A 94 20.94 1.92 -18.37
C VAL A 94 21.70 0.83 -17.59
N LYS A 95 22.85 0.41 -18.10
CA LYS A 95 23.79 -0.42 -17.35
C LYS A 95 24.47 0.46 -16.28
N GLY A 96 24.31 0.14 -15.00
CA GLY A 96 24.76 1.00 -13.91
C GLY A 96 24.48 0.47 -12.52
N THR A 97 25.02 1.14 -11.50
CA THR A 97 24.79 0.80 -10.09
C THR A 97 23.40 1.26 -9.67
N ARG A 98 22.65 0.36 -9.03
CA ARG A 98 21.32 0.64 -8.49
C ARG A 98 21.39 0.66 -6.97
N LYS A 99 20.93 1.75 -6.36
CA LYS A 99 20.70 1.86 -4.91
C LYS A 99 19.20 1.76 -4.66
N VAL A 100 18.79 0.92 -3.73
CA VAL A 100 17.38 0.73 -3.36
C VAL A 100 17.18 1.14 -1.92
N GLU A 101 16.20 2.00 -1.70
CA GLU A 101 15.80 2.47 -0.38
C GLU A 101 14.32 2.20 -0.17
N VAL A 102 13.97 1.61 0.98
CA VAL A 102 12.58 1.30 1.33
C VAL A 102 12.20 2.08 2.58
N ALA A 103 11.10 2.81 2.50
CA ALA A 103 10.50 3.53 3.61
C ALA A 103 9.06 3.07 3.84
N TYR A 104 8.60 3.05 5.08
CA TYR A 104 7.25 2.68 5.46
C TYR A 104 6.55 3.88 6.12
N PRO A 105 6.00 4.83 5.33
CA PRO A 105 5.36 6.02 5.87
C PRO A 105 4.12 5.68 6.73
N GLN A 106 3.44 4.57 6.41
CA GLN A 106 2.37 3.98 7.20
C GLN A 106 2.54 2.45 7.23
N ARG A 107 1.89 1.77 8.20
CA ARG A 107 1.99 0.30 8.34
C ARG A 107 1.55 -0.46 7.07
N ASN A 108 0.57 0.08 6.34
CA ASN A 108 0.01 -0.48 5.13
C ASN A 108 0.54 0.19 3.86
N GLN A 109 1.61 0.98 3.95
CA GLN A 109 2.22 1.67 2.81
C GLN A 109 3.71 1.40 2.77
N ALA A 110 4.23 1.10 1.60
CA ALA A 110 5.66 1.03 1.35
C ALA A 110 6.01 1.96 0.19
N LEU A 111 7.07 2.73 0.39
CA LEU A 111 7.66 3.62 -0.59
C LEU A 111 9.03 3.08 -0.93
N VAL A 112 9.26 2.73 -2.20
CA VAL A 112 10.56 2.26 -2.67
C VAL A 112 11.13 3.28 -3.62
N THR A 113 12.36 3.73 -3.32
CA THR A 113 13.14 4.61 -4.18
C THR A 113 14.29 3.82 -4.77
N ILE A 114 14.44 3.85 -6.09
CA ILE A 114 15.54 3.22 -6.81
C ILE A 114 16.33 4.31 -7.51
N THR A 115 17.55 4.55 -7.06
CA THR A 115 18.47 5.49 -7.72
C THR A 115 19.40 4.70 -8.62
N GLN A 116 19.37 5.01 -9.91
CA GLN A 116 20.22 4.41 -10.92
C GLN A 116 21.27 5.42 -11.38
N ILE A 117 22.54 5.10 -11.16
CA ILE A 117 23.68 5.90 -11.61
C ILE A 117 24.20 5.29 -12.91
N LYS A 118 24.33 6.09 -13.97
CA LYS A 118 24.85 5.63 -15.26
C LYS A 118 26.34 5.35 -15.14
N GLN A 119 26.78 4.17 -15.59
CA GLN A 119 28.19 3.84 -15.59
C GLN A 119 28.96 4.75 -16.56
N GLY A 120 29.93 5.52 -16.05
CA GLY A 120 30.79 6.43 -16.83
C GLY A 120 30.30 7.88 -16.94
N ASP A 121 29.14 8.20 -16.34
CA ASP A 121 28.64 9.58 -16.24
C ASP A 121 27.99 9.77 -14.87
N ASP A 122 28.80 10.19 -13.89
CA ASP A 122 28.35 10.44 -12.52
C ASP A 122 27.51 11.72 -12.39
N SER A 123 27.24 12.43 -13.50
CA SER A 123 26.47 13.68 -13.50
C SER A 123 24.98 13.48 -13.78
N VAL A 124 24.56 12.32 -14.32
CA VAL A 124 23.15 12.05 -14.65
C VAL A 124 22.69 10.69 -14.11
N GLY A 125 21.70 10.73 -13.24
CA GLY A 125 21.01 9.57 -12.69
C GLY A 125 19.53 9.55 -13.04
N ILE A 126 18.91 8.38 -12.90
CA ILE A 126 17.45 8.24 -12.93
C ILE A 126 17.01 7.73 -11.57
N LYS A 127 16.08 8.45 -10.96
CA LYS A 127 15.42 8.08 -9.72
C LYS A 127 14.03 7.55 -10.04
N TYR A 128 13.78 6.30 -9.70
CA TYR A 128 12.44 5.70 -9.76
C TYR A 128 11.83 5.69 -8.38
N ARG A 129 10.52 5.88 -8.32
CA ARG A 129 9.73 5.81 -7.09
C ARG A 129 8.56 4.88 -7.32
N VAL A 130 8.34 3.97 -6.38
CA VAL A 130 7.22 3.03 -6.37
C VAL A 130 6.48 3.21 -5.06
N GLU A 131 5.17 3.38 -5.16
CA GLU A 131 4.28 3.39 -4.01
C GLU A 131 3.46 2.11 -4.01
N MET A 132 3.44 1.48 -2.85
CA MET A 132 2.77 0.20 -2.65
C MET A 132 1.84 0.28 -1.45
N THR A 133 0.75 -0.45 -1.53
CA THR A 133 -0.17 -0.66 -0.41
C THR A 133 -0.19 -2.13 -0.02
N ALA A 134 -0.31 -2.40 1.28
CA ALA A 134 -0.54 -3.75 1.77
C ALA A 134 -1.93 -4.23 1.33
N PHE A 135 -1.97 -5.25 0.48
CA PHE A 135 -3.15 -5.96 0.04
C PHE A 135 -3.48 -7.07 1.05
N GLY A 136 -4.43 -6.77 1.94
CA GLY A 136 -5.04 -7.75 2.83
C GLY A 136 -4.15 -8.30 3.95
N ARG A 137 -4.73 -9.23 4.71
CA ARG A 137 -4.04 -10.03 5.71
C ARG A 137 -3.93 -11.44 5.15
N SER A 138 -2.73 -12.01 5.14
CA SER A 138 -2.57 -13.43 4.85
C SER A 138 -3.42 -14.26 5.83
N LEU A 139 -3.88 -15.43 5.40
CA LEU A 139 -4.70 -16.36 6.19
C LEU A 139 -4.04 -16.75 7.53
N PHE A 140 -2.72 -16.57 7.63
CA PHE A 140 -1.93 -16.81 8.83
C PHE A 140 -1.47 -15.48 9.45
N ILE A 141 -1.71 -15.31 10.76
CA ILE A 141 -1.40 -14.11 11.55
C ILE A 141 0.09 -13.71 11.50
N SER A 142 0.98 -14.68 11.22
CA SER A 142 2.44 -14.50 11.15
C SER A 142 2.98 -14.24 9.74
N SER A 143 2.15 -14.28 8.71
CA SER A 143 2.62 -14.12 7.33
C SER A 143 2.87 -12.64 7.00
N PRO A 144 3.90 -12.34 6.20
CA PRO A 144 4.15 -10.98 5.74
C PRO A 144 2.95 -10.45 4.93
N PRO A 145 2.70 -9.14 4.95
CA PRO A 145 1.68 -8.54 4.10
C PRO A 145 2.02 -8.80 2.63
N VAL A 146 0.99 -9.01 1.81
CA VAL A 146 1.14 -8.94 0.36
C VAL A 146 1.14 -7.45 0.00
N TRP A 147 2.11 -7.00 -0.77
CA TRP A 147 2.22 -5.64 -1.28
C TRP A 147 1.69 -5.58 -2.70
N GLN A 148 1.01 -4.49 -3.04
CA GLN A 148 0.54 -4.19 -4.38
C GLN A 148 1.08 -2.83 -4.81
N ILE A 149 1.69 -2.75 -5.98
CA ILE A 149 2.08 -1.49 -6.61
C ILE A 149 0.81 -0.73 -7.00
N VAL A 150 0.66 0.49 -6.46
CA VAL A 150 -0.47 1.38 -6.75
C VAL A 150 -0.05 2.59 -7.57
N TRP A 151 1.24 2.93 -7.58
CA TRP A 151 1.76 4.02 -8.39
C TRP A 151 3.27 3.84 -8.64
N ALA A 152 3.73 4.30 -9.81
CA ALA A 152 5.13 4.30 -10.18
C ALA A 152 5.47 5.59 -10.93
N GLY A 153 6.68 6.10 -10.74
CA GLY A 153 7.18 7.27 -11.44
C GLY A 153 8.69 7.28 -11.58
N SER A 154 9.18 8.08 -12.53
CA SER A 154 10.60 8.34 -12.73
C SER A 154 10.91 9.83 -12.76
N GLN A 155 12.09 10.18 -12.28
CA GLN A 155 12.64 11.52 -12.29
C GLN A 155 14.08 11.41 -12.78
N VAL A 156 14.48 12.31 -13.69
CA VAL A 156 15.89 12.46 -14.06
C VAL A 156 16.53 13.34 -13.02
N GLU A 157 17.60 12.86 -12.40
CA GLU A 157 18.35 13.59 -11.40
C GLU A 157 19.69 14.00 -12.03
N CYS A 158 19.89 15.31 -12.18
CA CYS A 158 21.16 15.86 -12.64
C CYS A 158 21.98 16.22 -11.41
N TRP A 159 23.09 15.53 -11.19
CA TRP A 159 24.07 15.91 -10.19
C TRP A 159 25.03 16.91 -10.81
N ALA A 160 25.14 18.10 -10.23
CA ALA A 160 26.12 19.09 -10.64
C ALA A 160 27.53 18.54 -10.38
N GLY A 161 28.13 17.93 -11.41
CA GLY A 161 29.55 17.60 -11.42
C GLY A 161 30.37 18.89 -11.45
N SER A 162 31.38 19.00 -10.59
CA SER A 162 32.24 20.17 -10.41
C SER A 162 33.17 20.51 -11.58
N ARG A 163 32.75 20.39 -12.85
CA ARG A 163 33.55 20.82 -14.01
C ARG A 163 32.68 21.34 -15.17
N PRO A 164 32.87 22.60 -15.60
CA PRO A 164 32.32 23.07 -16.86
C PRO A 164 33.24 22.55 -17.98
N ASN A 165 32.83 21.50 -18.68
CA ASN A 165 33.45 21.20 -19.96
C ASN A 165 32.40 21.07 -21.06
N ILE A 166 32.60 21.92 -22.03
CA ILE A 166 31.73 22.26 -23.14
C ILE A 166 31.59 21.03 -24.05
N LYS A 167 30.34 20.65 -24.31
CA LYS A 167 29.80 19.64 -25.26
C LYS A 167 29.15 18.45 -24.59
N LEU A 168 27.91 18.61 -24.15
CA LEU A 168 26.94 17.52 -24.06
C LEU A 168 25.56 18.06 -24.40
N ASN A 169 24.95 17.50 -25.43
CA ASN A 169 23.70 17.92 -26.06
C ASN A 169 22.43 17.60 -25.23
N HIS A 170 22.58 17.49 -23.92
CA HIS A 170 21.46 17.37 -23.01
C HIS A 170 21.72 18.32 -21.84
N ILE A 171 21.17 19.53 -21.98
CA ILE A 171 21.22 20.56 -20.95
C ILE A 171 20.32 20.07 -19.80
N CYS A 172 20.94 19.65 -18.71
CA CYS A 172 20.37 19.84 -17.40
C CYS A 172 20.38 21.35 -17.15
N HIS A 173 19.20 21.96 -17.01
CA HIS A 173 19.06 23.38 -16.69
C HIS A 173 19.46 23.67 -15.25
#